data_AF-A0AAU8ADR3-F1
#
_entry.id   AF-A0AAU8ADR3-F1
#
_cell.length_a   1.000
_cell.length_b   1.000
_cell.length_c   1.000
_cell.angle_alpha   90.00
_cell.angle_beta   90.00
_cell.angle_gamma   90.00
#
_symmetry.space_group_name_H-M   'P 1'
#
loop_
_entity.id
_entity.type
_entity.pdbx_description
1 polymer ?
#
loop_
_entity_poly.entity_id
_entity_poly.type
_entity_poly.pdbx_seq_one_letter_code
_entity_poly.pdbx_strand_id
1 'polypeptide(L)'
;MKYLVPTLLLLSGAAQAQAHGEAAADCAALWQGVALEAADNPDEEDSAESASLLARQFSLSAAAAGLAGQPLRATILEALPGYRLLYRGVIAEDDDSREIFEQRAVDCNALLEAG
;
A
#
# COMPACT_ATOMS: atom_id res chain seq x y z
N MET A 1 -9.57 42.64 -27.05
CA MET A 1 -10.11 41.37 -26.52
C MET A 1 -8.99 40.67 -25.79
N LYS A 2 -9.08 40.58 -24.46
CA LYS A 2 -8.00 40.16 -23.57
C LYS A 2 -8.28 38.71 -23.18
N TYR A 3 -7.43 37.79 -23.67
CA TYR A 3 -7.51 36.37 -23.38
C TYR A 3 -7.20 36.14 -21.89
N LEU A 4 -8.23 35.80 -21.12
CA LEU A 4 -8.09 35.23 -19.79
C LEU A 4 -8.59 33.78 -19.88
N VAL A 5 -7.93 32.91 -19.11
CA VAL A 5 -8.17 31.48 -18.92
C VAL A 5 -7.30 30.57 -19.80
N PRO A 6 -6.12 30.18 -19.28
CA PRO A 6 -5.71 28.78 -19.43
C PRO A 6 -5.16 28.14 -18.14
N THR A 7 -5.45 28.67 -16.95
CA THR A 7 -4.81 28.21 -15.69
C THR A 7 -5.54 27.07 -14.95
N LEU A 8 -6.76 26.69 -15.35
CA LEU A 8 -7.60 25.73 -14.62
C LEU A 8 -7.34 24.26 -14.94
N LEU A 9 -6.56 23.93 -15.98
CA LEU A 9 -6.34 22.55 -16.44
C LEU A 9 -5.11 21.86 -15.82
N LEU A 10 -4.27 22.57 -15.05
CA LEU A 10 -3.01 22.04 -14.52
C LEU A 10 -3.10 21.49 -13.08
N LEU A 11 -4.24 21.64 -12.41
CA LEU A 11 -4.41 21.24 -10.99
C LEU A 11 -4.86 19.79 -10.80
N SER A 12 -5.39 19.14 -11.83
CA SER A 12 -5.99 17.80 -11.70
C SER A 12 -4.96 16.67 -11.55
N GLY A 13 -3.77 16.82 -12.16
CA GLY A 13 -2.75 15.76 -12.14
C GLY A 13 -2.07 15.58 -10.76
N ALA A 14 -1.94 16.65 -9.98
CA ALA A 14 -1.29 16.59 -8.67
C ALA A 14 -2.16 15.85 -7.63
N ALA A 15 -3.49 16.00 -7.70
CA ALA A 15 -4.40 15.31 -6.79
C ALA A 15 -4.46 13.80 -7.03
N GLN A 16 -4.41 13.38 -8.30
CA GLN A 16 -4.35 11.96 -8.66
C GLN A 16 -3.02 11.31 -8.23
N ALA A 17 -1.90 12.01 -8.42
CA ALA A 17 -0.60 11.53 -7.96
C ALA A 17 -0.57 11.37 -6.43
N GLN A 18 -1.11 12.31 -5.67
CA GLN A 18 -1.18 12.22 -4.21
C GLN A 18 -2.02 11.01 -3.76
N ALA A 19 -3.23 10.84 -4.31
CA ALA A 19 -4.11 9.73 -3.95
C ALA A 19 -3.49 8.37 -4.32
N HIS A 20 -2.82 8.27 -5.47
CA HIS A 20 -2.06 7.09 -5.85
C HIS A 20 -0.91 6.82 -4.88
N GLY A 21 -0.19 7.87 -4.46
CA GLY A 21 0.90 7.76 -3.50
C GLY A 21 0.44 7.25 -2.14
N GLU A 22 -0.69 7.75 -1.64
CA GLU A 22 -1.30 7.31 -0.39
C GLU A 22 -1.79 5.85 -0.46
N ALA A 23 -2.48 5.47 -1.55
CA ALA A 23 -2.90 4.09 -1.77
C ALA A 23 -1.71 3.13 -1.87
N ALA A 24 -0.64 3.53 -2.56
CA ALA A 24 0.58 2.74 -2.64
C ALA A 24 1.27 2.62 -1.27
N ALA A 25 1.30 3.68 -0.45
CA ALA A 25 1.84 3.59 0.90
C ALA A 25 1.02 2.66 1.81
N ASP A 26 -0.31 2.66 1.68
CA ASP A 26 -1.20 1.73 2.39
C ASP A 26 -0.95 0.27 1.99
N CYS A 27 -0.83 -0.01 0.68
CA CYS A 27 -0.43 -1.33 0.18
C CYS A 27 0.98 -1.75 0.63
N ALA A 28 1.91 -0.80 0.73
CA ALA A 28 3.23 -1.08 1.31
C ALA A 28 3.12 -1.51 2.78
N ALA A 29 2.25 -0.87 3.55
CA ALA A 29 1.99 -1.24 4.95
C ALA A 29 1.33 -2.62 5.08
N LEU A 30 0.37 -2.94 4.19
CA LEU A 30 -0.26 -4.27 4.12
C LEU A 30 0.77 -5.38 3.98
N TRP A 31 1.57 -5.32 2.91
CA TRP A 31 2.55 -6.35 2.60
C TRP A 31 3.72 -6.38 3.59
N GLN A 32 4.08 -5.23 4.19
CA GLN A 32 5.05 -5.23 5.28
C GLN A 32 4.48 -5.90 6.55
N GLY A 33 3.19 -5.73 6.83
CA GLY A 33 2.50 -6.44 7.90
C GLY A 33 2.52 -7.94 7.71
N VAL A 34 2.19 -8.40 6.49
CA VAL A 34 2.29 -9.81 6.08
C VAL A 34 3.71 -10.34 6.27
N ALA A 35 4.72 -9.64 5.74
CA ALA A 35 6.10 -10.08 5.83
C ALA A 35 6.58 -10.27 7.28
N LEU A 36 6.20 -9.36 8.17
CA LEU A 36 6.56 -9.44 9.59
C LEU A 36 5.88 -10.60 10.31
N GLU A 37 4.56 -10.77 10.12
CA GLU A 37 3.85 -11.86 10.78
C GLU A 37 4.23 -13.22 10.16
N ALA A 38 4.44 -13.33 8.85
CA ALA A 38 4.93 -14.54 8.20
C ALA A 38 6.33 -14.93 8.69
N ALA A 39 7.25 -13.96 8.87
CA ALA A 39 8.59 -14.23 9.42
C ALA A 39 8.57 -14.75 10.87
N ASP A 40 7.51 -14.44 11.63
CA ASP A 40 7.30 -14.96 12.99
C ASP A 40 6.72 -16.41 12.97
N ASN A 41 6.42 -16.99 11.80
CA ASN A 41 5.81 -18.31 11.60
C ASN A 41 6.65 -19.20 10.64
N PRO A 42 7.27 -20.30 11.12
CA PRO A 42 8.20 -21.11 10.31
C PRO A 42 7.62 -21.71 9.03
N ASP A 43 6.32 -22.02 9.02
CA ASP A 43 5.64 -22.62 7.88
C ASP A 43 5.37 -21.60 6.74
N GLU A 44 5.63 -20.30 6.98
CA GLU A 44 5.32 -19.19 6.08
C GLU A 44 6.58 -18.43 5.59
N GLU A 45 7.77 -19.03 5.70
CA GLU A 45 9.05 -18.34 5.40
C GLU A 45 9.11 -17.80 3.94
N ASP A 46 8.65 -18.58 2.96
CA ASP A 46 8.59 -18.15 1.55
C ASP A 46 7.57 -17.00 1.34
N SER A 47 6.50 -16.98 2.13
CA SER A 47 5.50 -15.91 2.14
C SER A 47 6.10 -14.60 2.66
N ALA A 48 7.02 -14.67 3.64
CA ALA A 48 7.67 -13.50 4.22
C ALA A 48 8.57 -12.75 3.23
N GLU A 49 9.40 -13.46 2.46
CA GLU A 49 10.27 -12.85 1.44
C GLU A 49 9.43 -12.18 0.34
N SER A 50 8.45 -12.91 -0.20
CA SER A 50 7.58 -12.43 -1.27
C SER A 50 6.80 -11.17 -0.85
N ALA A 51 6.26 -11.16 0.37
CA ALA A 51 5.56 -10.01 0.91
C ALA A 51 6.48 -8.80 1.13
N SER A 52 7.72 -9.03 1.58
CA SER A 52 8.72 -7.96 1.72
C SER A 52 9.06 -7.30 0.38
N LEU A 53 9.15 -8.09 -0.70
CA LEU A 53 9.36 -7.57 -2.05
C LEU A 53 8.18 -6.71 -2.53
N LEU A 54 6.94 -7.16 -2.31
CA LEU A 54 5.74 -6.38 -2.63
C LEU A 54 5.70 -5.06 -1.84
N ALA A 55 5.96 -5.10 -0.53
CA ALA A 55 6.01 -3.91 0.32
C ALA A 55 7.00 -2.87 -0.20
N ARG A 56 8.18 -3.33 -0.63
CA ARG A 56 9.20 -2.48 -1.25
C ARG A 56 8.73 -1.91 -2.59
N GLN A 57 8.10 -2.72 -3.45
CA GLN A 57 7.60 -2.28 -4.74
C GLN A 57 6.56 -1.16 -4.59
N PHE A 58 5.61 -1.30 -3.66
CA PHE A 58 4.63 -0.27 -3.37
C PHE A 58 5.25 0.99 -2.74
N SER A 59 6.23 0.85 -1.86
CA SER A 59 6.98 2.00 -1.33
C SER A 59 7.67 2.81 -2.43
N LEU A 60 8.21 2.13 -3.45
CA LEU A 60 8.81 2.78 -4.62
C LEU A 60 7.75 3.45 -5.50
N SER A 61 6.58 2.82 -5.68
CA SER A 61 5.44 3.42 -6.40
C SER A 61 4.93 4.68 -5.70
N ALA A 62 4.79 4.66 -4.38
CA ALA A 62 4.42 5.83 -3.58
C ALA A 62 5.43 6.98 -3.75
N ALA A 63 6.73 6.67 -3.70
CA ALA A 63 7.78 7.66 -3.92
C ALA A 63 7.76 8.24 -5.34
N ALA A 64 7.49 7.43 -6.36
CA ALA A 64 7.35 7.89 -7.75
C ALA A 64 6.15 8.83 -7.92
N ALA A 65 5.09 8.65 -7.12
CA ALA A 65 3.92 9.51 -7.07
C ALA A 65 4.11 10.79 -6.22
N GLY A 66 5.30 10.97 -5.63
CA GLY A 66 5.67 12.16 -4.85
C GLY A 66 5.55 12.02 -3.34
N LEU A 67 5.04 10.88 -2.83
CA LEU A 67 4.98 10.59 -1.40
C LEU A 67 6.26 9.88 -0.95
N ALA A 68 7.23 10.64 -0.45
CA ALA A 68 8.56 10.12 -0.07
C ALA A 68 9.04 10.65 1.29
N GLY A 69 10.09 10.04 1.84
CA GLY A 69 10.72 10.50 3.09
C GLY A 69 9.82 10.30 4.32
N GLN A 70 9.70 11.35 5.15
CA GLN A 70 8.93 11.27 6.39
C GLN A 70 7.42 11.03 6.20
N PRO A 71 6.73 11.71 5.26
CA PRO A 71 5.33 11.42 4.96
C PRO A 71 5.06 9.94 4.63
N LEU A 72 5.81 9.36 3.69
CA LEU A 72 5.69 7.94 3.33
C LEU A 72 5.88 7.04 4.55
N ARG A 73 6.95 7.29 5.32
CA ARG A 73 7.25 6.52 6.53
C ARG A 73 6.14 6.62 7.57
N ALA A 74 5.58 7.82 7.77
CA ALA A 74 4.50 8.04 8.72
C ALA A 74 3.25 7.25 8.33
N THR A 75 2.82 7.33 7.06
CA THR A 75 1.67 6.58 6.53
C THR A 75 1.84 5.07 6.73
N ILE A 76 3.01 4.53 6.37
CA ILE A 76 3.29 3.09 6.55
C ILE A 76 3.22 2.71 8.03
N LEU A 77 3.91 3.45 8.91
CA LEU A 77 3.98 3.11 10.33
C LEU A 77 2.63 3.27 11.05
N GLU A 78 1.78 4.18 10.60
CA GLU A 78 0.44 4.36 11.13
C GLU A 78 -0.47 3.16 10.81
N ALA A 79 -0.45 2.67 9.56
CA ALA A 79 -1.29 1.56 9.12
C ALA A 79 -0.76 0.17 9.52
N LEU A 80 0.57 0.02 9.64
CA LEU A 80 1.24 -1.26 9.85
C LEU A 80 0.67 -2.12 11.00
N PRO A 81 0.38 -1.60 12.20
CA PRO A 81 -0.16 -2.43 13.29
C PRO A 81 -1.50 -3.08 12.94
N GLY A 82 -2.35 -2.37 12.20
CA GLY A 82 -3.65 -2.89 11.76
C GLY A 82 -3.49 -4.06 10.78
N TYR A 83 -2.58 -3.95 9.83
CA TYR A 83 -2.32 -5.02 8.86
C TYR A 83 -1.61 -6.23 9.45
N ARG A 84 -0.74 -6.02 10.45
CA ARG A 84 -0.19 -7.13 11.24
C ARG A 84 -1.31 -7.90 11.95
N LEU A 85 -2.23 -7.20 12.60
CA LEU A 85 -3.37 -7.83 13.27
C LEU A 85 -4.28 -8.57 12.26
N LEU A 86 -4.54 -7.96 11.11
CA LEU A 86 -5.34 -8.56 10.05
C LEU A 86 -4.74 -9.89 9.57
N TYR A 87 -3.45 -9.90 9.20
CA TYR A 87 -2.81 -11.11 8.70
C TYR A 87 -2.63 -12.18 9.78
N ARG A 88 -2.46 -11.79 11.05
CA ARG A 88 -2.54 -12.74 12.16
C ARG A 88 -3.88 -13.46 12.22
N GLY A 89 -4.99 -12.76 11.94
CA GLY A 89 -6.30 -13.37 11.80
C GLY A 89 -6.35 -14.39 10.66
N VAL A 90 -5.73 -14.08 9.52
CA VAL A 90 -5.59 -15.02 8.38
C VAL A 90 -4.88 -16.31 8.80
N ILE A 91 -3.73 -16.19 9.48
CA ILE A 91 -2.98 -17.36 10.00
C ILE A 91 -3.82 -18.16 11.01
N ALA A 92 -4.64 -17.47 11.81
CA ALA A 92 -5.54 -18.09 12.78
C ALA A 92 -6.83 -18.66 12.16
N GLU A 93 -6.94 -18.68 10.83
CA GLU A 93 -8.11 -19.16 10.06
C GLU A 93 -9.42 -18.39 10.38
N ASP A 94 -9.31 -17.11 10.74
CA ASP A 94 -10.47 -16.23 10.92
C ASP A 94 -11.06 -15.81 9.57
N ASP A 95 -12.29 -16.24 9.29
CA ASP A 95 -12.95 -16.02 8.00
C ASP A 95 -13.13 -14.53 7.66
N ASP A 96 -13.50 -13.71 8.64
CA ASP A 96 -13.69 -12.26 8.46
C ASP A 96 -12.37 -11.57 8.12
N SER A 97 -11.28 -11.90 8.84
CA SER A 97 -9.95 -11.39 8.55
C SER A 97 -9.46 -11.83 7.17
N ARG A 98 -9.75 -13.07 6.76
CA ARG A 98 -9.39 -13.58 5.42
C ARG A 98 -10.13 -12.82 4.32
N GLU A 99 -11.44 -12.63 4.44
CA GLU A 99 -12.22 -11.87 3.45
C GLU A 99 -11.70 -10.43 3.30
N ILE A 100 -11.46 -9.75 4.43
CA ILE A 100 -10.94 -8.37 4.41
C ILE A 100 -9.53 -8.35 3.79
N PHE A 101 -8.66 -9.28 4.15
CA PHE A 101 -7.31 -9.37 3.60
C PHE A 101 -7.32 -9.61 2.09
N GLU A 102 -8.12 -10.57 1.61
CA GLU A 102 -8.23 -10.89 0.18
C GLU A 102 -8.73 -9.69 -0.62
N GLN A 103 -9.75 -8.99 -0.14
CA GLN A 103 -10.24 -7.77 -0.80
C GLN A 103 -9.13 -6.70 -0.89
N ARG A 104 -8.37 -6.47 0.19
CA ARG A 104 -7.27 -5.51 0.19
C ARG A 104 -6.13 -5.92 -0.73
N ALA A 105 -5.79 -7.21 -0.76
CA ALA A 105 -4.78 -7.73 -1.68
C ALA A 105 -5.18 -7.55 -3.14
N VAL A 106 -6.47 -7.75 -3.47
CA VAL A 106 -7.03 -7.48 -4.81
C VAL A 106 -6.92 -5.99 -5.17
N ASP A 107 -7.30 -5.09 -4.26
CA ASP A 107 -7.19 -3.65 -4.49
C ASP A 107 -5.73 -3.22 -4.74
N CYS A 108 -4.79 -3.80 -3.99
CA CYS A 108 -3.36 -3.57 -4.19
C CYS A 108 -2.85 -4.11 -5.54
N ASN A 109 -3.29 -5.30 -5.95
CA ASN A 109 -2.93 -5.84 -7.27
C ASN A 109 -3.42 -4.95 -8.41
N ALA A 110 -4.65 -4.43 -8.33
CA ALA A 110 -5.17 -3.49 -9.33
C ALA A 110 -4.31 -2.22 -9.43
N LEU A 111 -3.73 -1.76 -8.32
CA LEU A 111 -2.83 -0.60 -8.29
C LEU A 111 -1.49 -0.88 -9.00
N LEU A 112 -0.99 -2.11 -8.97
CA LEU A 112 0.22 -2.51 -9.71
C LEU A 112 -0.03 -2.57 -11.22
N GLU A 113 -1.22 -2.98 -11.63
CA GLU A 113 -1.59 -3.07 -13.05
C GLU A 113 -1.87 -1.70 -13.68
N ALA A 114 -2.24 -0.72 -12.87
CA ALA A 114 -2.56 0.64 -13.31
C ALA A 114 -1.34 1.59 -13.42
N GLY A 115 -0.19 1.20 -12.85
CA GLY A 115 1.06 1.98 -12.84
C GLY A 115 2.00 1.65 -13.99
#